data_AF-A0A953BY68-F1
#
_entry.id   AF-A0A953BY68-F1
#
_cell.length_a   1.000
_cell.length_b   1.000
_cell.length_c   1.000
_cell.angle_alpha   90.00
_cell.angle_beta   90.00
_cell.angle_gamma   90.00
#
_symmetry.space_group_name_H-M   'P 1'
#
loop_
_entity.id
_entity.type
_entity.pdbx_description
1 polymer ?
#
loop_
_entity_poly.entity_id
_entity_poly.type
_entity_poly.pdbx_seq_one_letter_code
_entity_poly.pdbx_strand_id
1 'polypeptide(L)'
;MELTEYLNQALAWARMGFDTVNSIQGLVIALIAAVIMTRYNKIIVFALGATIVHELVNIGRNVYGGAADPLPDYLNVEVLKLVAIRFVGYLIAISLIYLVRRLFFRG
;
A
#
# COMPACT_ATOMS: atom_id res chain seq x y z
N MET A 1 28.33 -10.46 8.19
CA MET A 1 27.80 -10.56 6.80
C MET A 1 26.28 -10.71 6.79
N GLU A 2 25.66 -11.29 7.83
CA GLU A 2 24.20 -11.39 8.03
C GLU A 2 23.40 -10.07 7.93
N LEU A 3 23.82 -9.00 8.61
CA LEU A 3 23.01 -7.76 8.69
C LEU A 3 22.74 -7.13 7.31
N THR A 4 23.74 -7.11 6.44
CA THR A 4 23.64 -6.53 5.10
C THR A 4 22.67 -7.32 4.22
N GLU A 5 22.60 -8.64 4.41
CA GLU A 5 21.69 -9.51 3.66
C GLU A 5 20.23 -9.29 4.08
N TYR A 6 19.95 -9.22 5.39
CA TYR A 6 18.61 -8.86 5.89
C TYR A 6 18.20 -7.45 5.46
N LEU A 7 19.12 -6.49 5.45
CA LEU A 7 18.87 -5.13 4.97
C LEU A 7 18.52 -5.11 3.48
N ASN A 8 19.28 -5.84 2.66
CA ASN A 8 19.02 -5.94 1.23
C ASN A 8 17.68 -6.62 0.95
N GLN A 9 17.32 -7.66 1.71
CA GLN A 9 16.04 -8.34 1.58
C GLN A 9 14.88 -7.43 1.98
N ALA A 10 15.00 -6.71 3.11
CA ALA A 10 14.00 -5.75 3.55
C ALA A 10 13.83 -4.59 2.55
N LEU A 11 14.93 -4.10 1.97
CA LEU A 11 14.90 -3.09 0.92
C LEU A 11 14.24 -3.60 -0.36
N ALA A 12 14.50 -4.85 -0.75
CA ALA A 12 13.83 -5.46 -1.90
C ALA A 12 12.31 -5.54 -1.68
N TRP A 13 11.88 -5.93 -0.48
CA TRP A 13 10.46 -5.97 -0.11
C TRP A 13 9.83 -4.59 -0.06
N ALA A 14 10.55 -3.60 0.47
CA ALA A 14 10.11 -2.20 0.49
C ALA A 14 9.94 -1.65 -0.94
N ARG A 15 10.88 -1.95 -1.85
CA ARG A 15 10.79 -1.55 -3.26
C ARG A 15 9.61 -2.20 -3.95
N MET A 16 9.47 -3.52 -3.83
CA MET A 16 8.33 -4.25 -4.39
C MET A 16 7.00 -3.70 -3.86
N GLY A 17 6.91 -3.44 -2.56
CA GLY A 17 5.74 -2.83 -1.95
C GLY A 17 5.45 -1.45 -2.51
N PHE A 18 6.45 -0.57 -2.53
CA PHE A 18 6.31 0.77 -3.06
C PHE A 18 5.88 0.77 -4.52
N ASP A 19 6.46 -0.08 -5.37
CA ASP A 19 6.12 -0.17 -6.80
C ASP A 19 4.63 -0.52 -7.02
N THR A 20 4.04 -1.36 -6.17
CA THR A 20 2.60 -1.65 -6.26
C THR A 20 1.72 -0.44 -5.95
N VAL A 21 2.19 0.48 -5.11
CA VAL A 21 1.47 1.70 -4.73
C VAL A 21 1.88 2.90 -5.59
N ASN A 22 3.02 2.81 -6.29
CA ASN A 22 3.57 3.83 -7.19
C ASN A 22 2.82 3.91 -8.53
N SER A 23 1.50 3.81 -8.48
CA SER A 23 0.58 4.15 -9.55
C SER A 23 -0.21 5.39 -9.13
N ILE A 24 -0.78 6.12 -10.10
CA ILE A 24 -1.62 7.30 -9.81
C ILE A 24 -2.73 6.93 -8.81
N GLN A 25 -3.39 5.78 -9.00
CA GLN A 25 -4.40 5.26 -8.08
C GLN A 25 -3.84 5.03 -6.67
N GLY A 26 -2.70 4.35 -6.56
CA GLY A 26 -2.10 4.04 -5.26
C GLY A 26 -1.68 5.30 -4.50
N LEU A 27 -1.08 6.27 -5.19
CA LEU A 27 -0.67 7.55 -4.62
C LEU A 27 -1.86 8.40 -4.15
N VAL A 28 -2.95 8.45 -4.92
CA VAL A 28 -4.17 9.16 -4.52
C VAL A 28 -4.76 8.55 -3.25
N ILE A 29 -4.86 7.22 -3.19
CA ILE A 29 -5.34 6.52 -1.98
C ILE A 29 -4.43 6.80 -0.79
N ALA A 30 -3.10 6.72 -0.97
CA ALA A 30 -2.13 6.98 0.08
C ALA A 30 -2.19 8.44 0.58
N LEU A 31 -2.38 9.40 -0.33
CA LEU A 31 -2.55 10.81 0.01
C LEU A 31 -3.82 11.04 0.84
N ILE A 32 -4.96 10.52 0.40
CA ILE A 32 -6.23 10.63 1.14
C ILE A 32 -6.09 10.02 2.54
N ALA A 33 -5.52 8.81 2.62
CA ALA A 33 -5.28 8.14 3.89
C ALA A 33 -4.37 8.96 4.82
N ALA A 34 -3.26 9.50 4.31
CA ALA A 34 -2.32 10.33 5.07
C ALA A 34 -2.92 11.68 5.51
N VAL A 35 -3.83 12.26 4.72
CA VAL A 35 -4.51 13.52 5.05
C VAL A 35 -5.57 13.30 6.14
N ILE A 36 -6.34 12.21 6.05
CA ILE A 36 -7.35 11.86 7.06
C ILE A 36 -6.70 11.39 8.38
N MET A 37 -5.54 10.75 8.30
CA MET A 37 -4.83 10.25 9.48
C MET A 37 -4.40 11.39 10.41
N THR A 38 -5.04 11.48 11.57
CA THR A 38 -4.77 12.51 12.59
C THR A 38 -3.62 12.18 13.53
N ARG A 39 -3.34 10.88 13.74
CA ARG A 39 -2.26 10.40 14.62
C ARG A 39 -1.52 9.25 13.94
N TYR A 40 -0.19 9.30 13.98
CA TYR A 40 0.67 8.28 13.37
C TYR A 40 0.46 6.87 13.94
N ASN A 41 0.03 6.73 15.20
CA ASN A 41 -0.26 5.43 15.81
C ASN A 41 -1.35 4.62 15.09
N LYS A 42 -2.14 5.26 14.22
CA LYS A 42 -3.20 4.60 13.44
C LYS A 42 -2.72 4.12 12.06
N ILE A 43 -1.43 4.26 11.74
CA ILE A 43 -0.88 3.94 10.41
C ILE A 43 -1.23 2.53 9.93
N ILE A 44 -1.17 1.53 10.81
CA ILE A 44 -1.50 0.14 10.46
C ILE A 44 -2.96 0.04 10.00
N VAL A 45 -3.88 0.70 10.71
CA VAL A 45 -5.31 0.72 10.35
C VAL A 45 -5.53 1.44 9.02
N PHE A 46 -4.87 2.58 8.80
CA PHE A 46 -4.99 3.32 7.54
C PHE A 46 -4.36 2.58 6.35
N ALA A 47 -3.24 1.89 6.54
CA ALA A 47 -2.61 1.08 5.51
C ALA A 47 -3.44 -0.16 5.18
N LEU A 48 -4.05 -0.81 6.18
CA LEU A 48 -5.03 -1.89 5.94
C LEU A 48 -6.23 -1.37 5.15
N GLY A 49 -6.82 -0.25 5.58
CA GLY A 49 -7.94 0.38 4.86
C GLY A 49 -7.58 0.76 3.42
N ALA A 50 -6.40 1.34 3.21
CA ALA A 50 -5.90 1.69 1.88
C ALA A 50 -5.69 0.46 0.99
N THR A 51 -5.18 -0.64 1.56
CA THR A 51 -5.03 -1.91 0.83
C THR A 51 -6.37 -2.47 0.41
N ILE A 52 -7.37 -2.45 1.31
CA ILE A 52 -8.74 -2.87 0.99
C ILE A 52 -9.35 -1.98 -0.09
N VAL A 53 -9.24 -0.66 0.02
CA VAL A 53 -9.75 0.27 -1.00
C VAL A 53 -9.09 0.03 -2.35
N HIS A 54 -7.77 -0.20 -2.38
CA HIS A 54 -7.06 -0.52 -3.62
C HIS A 54 -7.61 -1.78 -4.27
N GLU A 55 -7.83 -2.82 -3.46
CA GLU A 55 -8.37 -4.09 -3.93
C GLU A 55 -9.78 -3.93 -4.49
N LEU A 56 -10.65 -3.18 -3.79
CA LEU A 56 -12.00 -2.86 -4.25
C LEU A 56 -11.99 -2.10 -5.59
N VAL A 57 -11.05 -1.16 -5.77
CA VAL A 57 -10.90 -0.44 -7.04
C VAL A 57 -10.43 -1.37 -8.16
N ASN A 58 -9.52 -2.30 -7.88
CA ASN A 58 -9.09 -3.29 -8.86
C ASN A 58 -10.23 -4.24 -9.25
N ILE A 59 -10.98 -4.76 -8.28
CA ILE A 59 -12.18 -5.57 -8.54
C ILE A 59 -13.16 -4.78 -9.39
N GLY A 60 -13.47 -3.54 -9.00
CA GLY A 60 -14.37 -2.67 -9.76
C GLY A 60 -13.91 -2.50 -11.20
N ARG A 61 -12.62 -2.19 -11.43
CA ARG A 61 -12.04 -2.08 -12.77
C ARG A 61 -12.19 -3.38 -13.56
N ASN A 62 -11.95 -4.55 -12.95
CA ASN A 62 -12.10 -5.85 -13.61
C ASN A 62 -13.56 -6.17 -13.97
N VAL A 63 -14.51 -5.84 -13.09
CA VAL A 63 -15.96 -5.96 -13.35
C VAL A 63 -16.36 -5.11 -14.55
N TYR A 64 -15.98 -3.82 -14.56
CA TYR A 64 -16.28 -2.92 -15.68
C TYR A 64 -15.54 -3.29 -16.97
N GLY A 65 -14.40 -3.97 -16.85
CA GLY A 65 -13.62 -4.49 -17.98
C GLY A 65 -14.18 -5.78 -18.59
N GLY A 66 -15.27 -6.34 -18.05
CA GLY A 66 -15.89 -7.56 -18.59
C GLY A 66 -15.13 -8.86 -18.27
N ALA A 67 -14.34 -8.89 -17.19
CA ALA A 67 -13.63 -10.09 -16.78
C ALA A 67 -14.62 -11.22 -16.42
N ALA A 68 -14.36 -12.44 -16.91
CA ALA A 68 -15.19 -13.62 -16.63
C ALA A 68 -15.19 -14.00 -15.14
N ASP A 69 -14.05 -13.82 -14.46
CA ASP A 69 -13.90 -13.92 -13.01
C ASP A 69 -13.28 -12.63 -12.46
N PRO A 70 -14.10 -11.69 -11.98
CA PRO A 70 -13.62 -10.39 -11.52
C PRO A 70 -12.99 -10.41 -10.12
N LEU A 71 -13.23 -11.47 -9.35
CA LEU A 71 -12.71 -11.62 -7.98
C LEU A 71 -11.42 -12.45 -7.97
N PRO A 72 -10.33 -11.92 -7.38
CA PRO A 72 -9.10 -12.68 -7.16
C PRO A 72 -9.34 -13.89 -6.26
N ASP A 73 -8.65 -14.99 -6.53
CA ASP A 73 -8.66 -16.16 -5.63
C ASP A 73 -7.82 -15.87 -4.38
N TYR A 74 -8.48 -15.40 -3.32
CA TYR A 74 -7.85 -15.11 -2.03
C TYR A 74 -7.39 -16.35 -1.27
N LEU A 75 -7.71 -17.57 -1.73
CA LEU A 75 -7.16 -18.81 -1.19
C LEU A 75 -5.77 -19.11 -1.78
N ASN A 76 -5.39 -18.43 -2.87
CA ASN A 76 -4.08 -18.57 -3.46
C ASN A 76 -3.02 -17.75 -2.68
N VAL A 77 -1.95 -18.43 -2.28
CA VAL A 77 -0.82 -17.86 -1.55
C VAL A 77 -0.15 -16.71 -2.34
N GLU A 78 -0.16 -16.75 -3.67
CA GLU A 78 0.42 -15.69 -4.50
C GLU A 78 -0.40 -14.39 -4.43
N VAL A 79 -1.72 -14.49 -4.41
CA VAL A 79 -2.62 -13.33 -4.25
C VAL A 79 -2.43 -12.73 -2.86
N LEU A 80 -2.37 -13.57 -1.82
CA LEU A 80 -2.10 -13.11 -0.45
C LEU A 80 -0.74 -12.43 -0.32
N LYS A 81 0.30 -12.95 -0.99
CA LYS A 81 1.62 -12.30 -1.06
C LYS A 81 1.54 -10.93 -1.71
N LEU A 82 0.82 -10.77 -2.81
CA LEU A 82 0.63 -9.47 -3.48
C LEU A 82 -0.11 -8.48 -2.58
N VAL A 83 -1.15 -8.93 -1.86
CA VAL A 83 -1.86 -8.10 -0.88
C VAL A 83 -0.94 -7.67 0.26
N ALA A 84 -0.11 -8.57 0.77
CA ALA A 84 0.87 -8.25 1.82
C ALA A 84 1.94 -7.26 1.33
N ILE A 85 2.45 -7.42 0.11
CA ILE A 85 3.40 -6.50 -0.53
C ILE A 85 2.74 -5.11 -0.69
N ARG A 86 1.49 -5.05 -1.17
CA ARG A 86 0.72 -3.79 -1.28
C ARG A 86 0.56 -3.11 0.07
N PHE A 87 0.25 -3.88 1.11
CA PHE A 87 0.13 -3.36 2.48
C PHE A 87 1.44 -2.71 2.95
N VAL A 88 2.58 -3.37 2.72
CA VAL A 88 3.91 -2.79 3.01
C VAL A 88 4.14 -1.52 2.18
N GLY A 89 3.75 -1.52 0.91
CA GLY A 89 3.79 -0.34 0.06
C GLY A 89 3.00 0.84 0.64
N TYR A 90 1.78 0.59 1.12
CA TYR A 90 0.93 1.61 1.71
C TYR A 90 1.46 2.11 3.05
N LEU A 91 2.05 1.23 3.87
CA LEU A 91 2.75 1.66 5.08
C LEU A 91 3.84 2.68 4.75
N ILE A 92 4.66 2.41 3.72
CA ILE A 92 5.74 3.30 3.31
C ILE A 92 5.18 4.61 2.72
N ALA A 93 4.26 4.52 1.75
CA ALA A 93 3.73 5.69 1.05
C ALA A 93 2.98 6.64 2.01
N ILE A 94 2.10 6.11 2.86
CA ILE A 94 1.36 6.90 3.85
C ILE A 94 2.33 7.52 4.86
N SER A 95 3.36 6.78 5.31
CA SER A 95 4.38 7.31 6.22
C SER A 95 5.11 8.51 5.62
N LEU A 96 5.58 8.38 4.37
CA LEU A 96 6.33 9.44 3.68
C LEU A 96 5.46 10.70 3.51
N ILE A 97 4.23 10.55 3.02
CA ILE A 97 3.32 11.68 2.83
C ILE A 97 2.98 12.34 4.17
N TYR A 98 2.68 11.53 5.20
CA TYR A 98 2.40 12.04 6.54
C TYR A 98 3.60 12.79 7.12
N LEU A 99 4.82 12.28 6.93
CA LEU A 99 6.05 12.91 7.42
C LEU A 99 6.29 14.25 6.72
N VAL A 100 6.14 14.28 5.39
CA VAL A 100 6.22 15.51 4.59
C VAL A 100 5.20 16.52 5.10
N ARG A 101 3.92 16.15 5.19
CA ARG A 101 2.86 16.99 5.75
C ARG A 101 3.24 17.49 7.16
N ARG A 102 3.69 16.60 8.04
CA ARG A 102 4.05 16.96 9.40
C ARG A 102 5.20 17.99 9.44
N LEU A 103 6.15 17.92 8.52
CA LEU A 103 7.26 18.87 8.43
C LEU A 103 6.80 20.24 7.91
N PHE A 104 5.99 20.27 6.84
CA PHE A 104 5.52 21.52 6.22
C PHE A 104 4.48 22.27 7.07
N PHE A 105 3.60 21.56 7.78
CA PHE A 105 2.53 22.17 8.59
C PHE A 105 2.92 22.36 10.07
N ARG A 106 4.16 22.06 10.46
CA ARG A 106 4.73 22.33 11.80
C ARG A 106 5.97 23.24 11.72
N GLY A 107 6.03 24.07 10.69
CA GLY A 107 6.81 25.31 10.69
C GLY A 107 6.00 26.43 11.32
#